data_AF-A0A3A5J4M7-F1
#
_entry.id   AF-A0A3A5J4M7-F1
#
_cell.length_a   1.000
_cell.length_b   1.000
_cell.length_c   1.000
_cell.angle_alpha   90.00
_cell.angle_beta   90.00
_cell.angle_gamma   90.00
#
_symmetry.space_group_name_H-M   'P 1'
#
loop_
_entity.id
_entity.type
_entity.pdbx_description
1 polymer ?
#
loop_
_entity_poly.entity_id
_entity_poly.type
_entity_poly.pdbx_seq_one_letter_code
_entity_poly.pdbx_strand_id
1 'polypeptide(L)'
;MSENSLTPEFRARADAIIDLLNQQASEVPTGQVSASVMYAAARFNAFQVAATAENAEEMAAEREAAVNYFTSQYRKMFEDHFGECLKHFDRYTGRGGD
;
A
#
# COMPACT_ATOMS: atom_id res chain seq x y z
N MET A 1 0.18 4.13 11.35
CA MET A 1 1.26 5.13 11.56
C MET A 1 0.60 6.48 11.46
N SER A 2 0.89 7.46 12.32
CA SER A 2 0.49 8.84 11.98
C SER A 2 1.52 9.42 11.01
N GLU A 3 1.14 10.35 10.14
CA GLU A 3 2.03 10.93 9.12
C GLU A 3 3.37 11.44 9.70
N ASN A 4 3.40 11.81 10.98
CA ASN A 4 4.57 12.34 11.66
C ASN A 4 5.60 11.27 12.10
N SER A 5 5.40 9.99 11.79
CA SER A 5 6.28 8.89 12.22
C SER A 5 7.01 8.15 11.07
N LEU A 6 6.96 8.67 9.83
CA LEU A 6 7.61 8.03 8.68
C LEU A 6 8.97 8.68 8.40
N THR A 7 10.04 7.87 8.45
CA THR A 7 11.39 8.37 8.16
C THR A 7 11.55 8.76 6.69
N PRO A 8 12.50 9.66 6.35
CA PRO A 8 12.78 10.02 4.96
C PRO A 8 13.08 8.81 4.07
N GLU A 9 13.77 7.79 4.59
CA GLU A 9 14.13 6.59 3.84
C GLU A 9 12.91 5.72 3.55
N PHE A 10 11.94 5.65 4.47
CA PHE A 10 10.68 4.98 4.21
C PHE A 10 9.92 5.69 3.08
N ARG A 11 9.83 7.02 3.14
CA ARG A 11 9.15 7.83 2.12
C ARG A 11 9.79 7.67 0.76
N ALA A 12 11.12 7.77 0.68
CA ALA A 12 11.85 7.59 -0.56
C ALA A 12 11.58 6.22 -1.23
N ARG A 13 11.43 5.14 -0.46
CA ARG A 13 11.04 3.83 -1.01
C ARG A 13 9.60 3.80 -1.49
N ALA A 14 8.68 4.42 -0.77
CA ALA A 14 7.28 4.51 -1.18
C ALA A 14 7.13 5.37 -2.45
N ASP A 15 7.83 6.49 -2.53
CA ASP A 15 7.82 7.41 -3.68
C ASP A 15 8.35 6.72 -4.93
N ALA A 16 9.44 5.94 -4.83
CA ALA A 16 9.94 5.17 -5.96
C ALA A 16 8.93 4.15 -6.51
N ILE A 17 8.08 3.58 -5.64
CA ILE A 17 6.98 2.70 -6.08
C ILE A 17 5.90 3.55 -6.76
N ILE A 18 5.48 4.67 -6.15
CA ILE A 18 4.46 5.57 -6.70
C ILE A 18 4.86 6.08 -8.08
N ASP A 19 6.12 6.46 -8.29
CA ASP A 19 6.64 6.91 -9.57
C ASP A 19 6.49 5.83 -10.65
N LEU A 20 6.81 4.58 -10.33
CA LEU A 20 6.59 3.45 -11.23
C LEU A 20 5.10 3.25 -11.56
N LEU A 21 4.21 3.36 -10.57
CA LEU A 21 2.77 3.24 -10.79
C LEU A 21 2.24 4.38 -11.66
N ASN A 22 2.73 5.61 -11.46
CA ASN A 22 2.39 6.76 -12.29
C ASN A 22 2.83 6.56 -13.74
N GLN A 23 4.03 6.02 -13.96
CA GLN A 23 4.49 5.65 -15.30
C GLN A 23 3.55 4.62 -15.93
N GLN A 24 3.20 3.54 -15.23
CA GLN A 24 2.28 2.52 -15.74
C GLN A 24 0.87 3.06 -16.01
N ALA A 25 0.40 3.99 -15.17
CA ALA A 25 -0.92 4.62 -15.32
C ALA A 25 -1.02 5.56 -16.54
N SER A 26 0.12 5.90 -17.18
CA SER A 26 0.13 6.59 -18.46
C SER A 26 -0.18 5.66 -19.65
N GLU A 27 -0.06 4.35 -19.47
CA GLU A 27 -0.22 3.34 -20.53
C GLU A 27 -1.49 2.51 -20.36
N VAL A 28 -1.88 2.22 -19.12
CA VAL A 28 -3.05 1.39 -18.79
C VAL A 28 -3.96 2.09 -17.77
N PRO A 29 -5.26 1.73 -17.69
CA PRO A 29 -6.18 2.36 -16.74
C PRO A 29 -5.68 2.27 -15.29
N THR A 30 -5.76 3.36 -14.54
CA THR A 30 -5.29 3.45 -13.14
C THR A 30 -5.87 2.36 -12.24
N GLY A 31 -7.11 1.94 -12.48
CA GLY A 31 -7.73 0.82 -11.75
C GLY A 31 -6.98 -0.51 -11.92
N GLN A 32 -6.42 -0.77 -13.10
CA GLN A 32 -5.60 -1.96 -13.34
C GLN A 32 -4.24 -1.86 -12.62
N VAL A 33 -3.59 -0.70 -12.69
CA VAL A 33 -2.34 -0.43 -11.96
C VAL A 33 -2.53 -0.58 -10.45
N SER A 34 -3.65 -0.08 -9.93
CA SER A 34 -4.04 -0.24 -8.52
C SER A 34 -4.20 -1.72 -8.14
N ALA A 35 -4.86 -2.52 -8.97
CA ALA A 35 -4.95 -3.96 -8.76
C ALA A 35 -3.58 -4.65 -8.80
N SER A 36 -2.71 -4.25 -9.73
CA SER A 36 -1.35 -4.78 -9.87
C SER A 36 -0.48 -4.50 -8.65
N VAL A 37 -0.52 -3.28 -8.09
CA VAL A 37 0.27 -2.96 -6.88
C VAL A 37 -0.25 -3.71 -5.66
N MET A 38 -1.57 -3.88 -5.49
CA MET A 38 -2.12 -4.68 -4.41
C MET A 38 -1.65 -6.14 -4.50
N TYR A 39 -1.65 -6.71 -5.71
CA TYR A 39 -1.14 -8.06 -5.96
C TYR A 39 0.38 -8.17 -5.69
N ALA A 40 1.17 -7.18 -6.14
CA ALA A 40 2.60 -7.14 -5.91
C ALA A 40 2.94 -7.04 -4.41
N ALA A 41 2.26 -6.17 -3.67
CA ALA A 41 2.42 -6.02 -2.23
C ALA A 41 2.09 -7.32 -1.48
N ALA A 42 1.00 -8.01 -1.85
CA ALA A 42 0.64 -9.29 -1.25
C ALA A 42 1.74 -10.35 -1.45
N ARG A 43 2.30 -10.44 -2.66
CA ARG A 43 3.40 -11.38 -2.95
C ARG A 43 4.67 -11.05 -2.18
N PHE A 44 5.05 -9.77 -2.13
CA PHE A 44 6.23 -9.34 -1.42
C PHE A 44 6.11 -9.59 0.10
N ASN A 45 4.96 -9.28 0.68
CA ASN A 45 4.70 -9.51 2.11
C ASN A 45 4.67 -11.01 2.44
N ALA A 46 4.06 -11.85 1.60
CA ALA A 46 4.09 -13.30 1.78
C ALA A 46 5.51 -13.87 1.70
N PHE A 47 6.33 -13.35 0.78
CA PHE A 47 7.74 -13.70 0.70
C PHE A 47 8.51 -13.27 1.96
N GLN A 48 8.24 -12.07 2.49
CA GLN A 48 8.89 -11.59 3.70
C GLN A 48 8.61 -12.49 4.90
N VAL A 49 7.38 -12.99 5.07
CA VAL A 49 7.04 -13.98 6.11
C VAL A 49 7.77 -15.30 5.87
N ALA A 50 7.78 -15.79 4.63
CA ALA A 50 8.50 -17.01 4.28
C ALA A 50 10.01 -16.91 4.54
N ALA A 51 10.60 -15.73 4.32
CA ALA A 51 12.03 -15.48 4.52
C ALA A 51 12.43 -15.40 6.00
N THR A 52 11.49 -15.21 6.92
CA THR A 52 11.74 -15.16 8.36
C THR A 52 11.39 -16.44 9.10
N ALA A 53 10.58 -17.33 8.50
CA ALA A 53 10.25 -18.62 9.08
C ALA A 53 11.42 -19.60 9.00
N GLU A 54 11.64 -20.40 10.05
CA GLU A 54 12.67 -21.44 10.08
C GLU A 54 12.29 -22.65 9.22
N ASN A 55 10.98 -22.93 9.10
CA ASN A 55 10.45 -24.05 8.34
C ASN A 55 8.98 -23.84 7.92
N ALA A 56 8.44 -24.78 7.15
CA ALA A 56 7.09 -24.71 6.61
C ALA A 56 5.98 -24.83 7.67
N GLU A 57 6.22 -25.53 8.79
CA GLU A 57 5.25 -25.69 9.87
C GLU A 57 5.09 -24.37 10.64
N GLU A 58 6.21 -23.69 10.93
CA GLU A 58 6.19 -22.36 11.53
C GLU A 58 5.50 -21.33 10.62
N MET A 59 5.86 -21.31 9.32
CA MET A 59 5.20 -20.42 8.35
C MET A 59 3.68 -20.67 8.31
N ALA A 60 3.24 -21.92 8.40
CA ALA A 60 1.82 -22.26 8.43
C ALA A 60 1.14 -21.80 9.73
N ALA A 61 1.82 -21.90 10.87
CA ALA A 61 1.32 -21.42 12.16
C ALA A 61 1.19 -19.88 12.21
N GLU A 62 2.10 -19.16 11.55
CA GLU A 62 2.08 -17.69 11.48
C GLU A 62 1.08 -17.12 10.47
N ARG A 63 0.54 -17.95 9.58
CA ARG A 63 -0.31 -17.52 8.46
C ARG A 63 -1.43 -16.55 8.87
N GLU A 64 -2.19 -16.91 9.90
CA GLU A 64 -3.33 -16.08 10.33
C GLU A 64 -2.88 -14.75 10.92
N ALA A 65 -1.82 -14.77 11.74
CA ALA A 65 -1.24 -13.57 12.33
C ALA A 65 -0.70 -12.62 11.24
N ALA A 66 0.01 -13.16 10.25
CA ALA A 66 0.51 -12.40 9.11
C ALA A 66 -0.61 -11.77 8.29
N VAL A 67 -1.64 -12.54 7.93
CA VAL A 67 -2.81 -12.03 7.19
C VAL A 67 -3.49 -10.90 7.95
N ASN A 68 -3.72 -11.08 9.25
CA ASN A 68 -4.36 -10.07 10.09
C ASN A 68 -3.50 -8.81 10.21
N TYR A 69 -2.19 -8.96 10.35
CA TYR A 69 -1.26 -7.85 10.46
C TYR A 69 -1.27 -6.99 9.18
N PHE A 70 -0.97 -7.59 8.01
CA PHE A 70 -0.85 -6.82 6.76
C PHE A 70 -2.18 -6.20 6.32
N THR A 71 -3.31 -6.91 6.48
CA THR A 71 -4.62 -6.36 6.11
C THR A 71 -5.02 -5.21 7.03
N SER A 72 -4.71 -5.27 8.32
CA SER A 72 -4.98 -4.20 9.28
C SER A 72 -4.09 -2.97 9.04
N GLN A 73 -2.81 -3.18 8.72
CA GLN A 73 -1.91 -2.07 8.35
C GLN A 73 -2.39 -1.38 7.08
N TYR A 74 -2.73 -2.13 6.04
CA TYR A 74 -3.27 -1.57 4.80
C TYR A 74 -4.56 -0.79 5.06
N ARG A 75 -5.53 -1.38 5.79
CA ARG A 75 -6.79 -0.71 6.12
C ARG A 75 -6.55 0.64 6.78
N LYS A 76 -5.69 0.68 7.81
CA LYS A 76 -5.37 1.92 8.52
C LYS A 76 -4.79 2.98 7.59
N MET A 77 -3.75 2.62 6.81
CA MET A 77 -3.12 3.55 5.88
C MET A 77 -4.10 4.04 4.81
N PHE A 78 -4.95 3.15 4.29
CA PHE A 78 -5.95 3.50 3.29
C PHE A 78 -7.00 4.46 3.87
N GLU A 79 -7.53 4.19 5.07
CA GLU A 79 -8.51 5.05 5.73
C GLU A 79 -7.94 6.45 6.01
N ASP A 80 -6.68 6.54 6.46
CA ASP A 80 -5.99 7.82 6.69
C ASP A 80 -5.93 8.65 5.39
N HIS A 81 -5.42 8.08 4.29
CA HIS A 81 -5.31 8.78 3.00
C HIS A 81 -6.67 9.02 2.34
N PHE A 82 -7.63 8.11 2.50
CA PHE A 82 -8.98 8.29 1.98
C PHE A 82 -9.67 9.48 2.65
N GLY A 83 -9.47 9.64 3.97
CA GLY A 83 -9.95 10.81 4.71
C GLY A 83 -9.35 12.12 4.18
N GLU A 84 -8.08 12.13 3.80
CA GLU A 84 -7.43 13.29 3.18
C GLU A 84 -7.96 13.58 1.77
N CYS A 85 -8.11 12.55 0.95
CA CYS A 85 -8.74 12.66 -0.37
C CYS A 85 -10.16 13.24 -0.27
N LEU A 86 -10.92 12.83 0.74
CA LEU A 86 -12.27 13.36 0.99
C LEU A 86 -12.23 14.83 1.41
N LYS A 87 -11.34 15.22 2.33
CA LYS A 87 -11.16 16.63 2.76
C LYS A 87 -10.76 17.55 1.62
N HIS A 88 -10.08 17.03 0.61
CA HIS A 88 -9.59 17.78 -0.54
C HIS A 88 -10.26 17.34 -1.85
N PHE A 89 -11.45 16.75 -1.78
CA PHE A 89 -12.14 16.18 -2.94
C PHE A 89 -12.30 17.18 -4.08
N ASP A 90 -12.70 18.42 -3.78
CA ASP A 90 -12.90 19.46 -4.77
C ASP A 90 -11.59 19.86 -5.47
N ARG A 91 -10.48 19.85 -4.73
CA ARG A 91 -9.12 20.07 -5.25
C ARG A 91 -8.65 18.90 -6.11
N TYR A 92 -8.96 17.67 -5.73
CA TYR A 92 -8.53 16.46 -6.45
C TYR A 92 -9.39 16.12 -7.66
N THR A 93 -10.66 16.53 -7.68
CA THR A 93 -11.58 16.27 -8.80
C THR A 93 -11.72 17.45 -9.76
N GLY A 94 -11.11 18.60 -9.44
CA GLY A 94 -11.23 19.82 -10.24
C GLY A 94 -12.64 20.41 -10.23
N ARG A 95 -13.50 20.00 -9.29
CA ARG A 95 -14.91 20.44 -9.17
C ARG A 95 -15.10 21.62 -8.21
N GLY A 96 -14.02 22.12 -7.60
CA GLY A 96 -14.03 23.27 -6.70
C GLY A 96 -13.82 24.63 -7.36
N GLY A 97 -14.08 24.76 -8.66
CA GLY A 97 -13.96 26.04 -9.38
C GLY A 97 -15.33 26.58 -9.76
N ASP A 98 -15.85 27.48 -8.92
CA ASP A 98 -16.77 28.58 -9.27
C ASP A 98 -16.25 29.84 -8.57
#